data_AF-A0A350D7Y0-F1
#
_entry.id   AF-A0A350D7Y0-F1
#
_cell.length_a   1.000
_cell.length_b   1.000
_cell.length_c   1.000
_cell.angle_alpha   90.00
_cell.angle_beta   90.00
_cell.angle_gamma   90.00
#
_symmetry.space_group_name_H-M   'P 1'
#
loop_
_entity.id
_entity.type
_entity.pdbx_description
1 polymer ?
#
loop_
_entity_poly.entity_id
_entity_poly.type
_entity_poly.pdbx_seq_one_letter_code
_entity_poly.pdbx_strand_id
1 'polypeptide(L)'
;MIYKVGSGHPYSTIQQAFNALMADYGGSPIDEPIEVRVYPGFYTEWDLRLMNIHGWDQSPVLIQAMGDVTIELCRSLIVAPTFSHCRHIKFKGFKLRVHSFSTHPHHMIFIRNCQKFVFENLQFAPQFTVMGEPIHSFLLTDIYEISDITFRRILAPTSFFLSSYTTATGIKMDQVSCFCPDPGFCIEYSEDLEIKIENSIFLSDREVLSGSEGDLLDLSGDFNVFYSRGPHLAYVWDSDLSAMIYITNADEWRSFFKSDGGSTFSDPLFVADDDLHLKSKVGAFVNGSWQRYQEHSPGIDRADPTLTNELEPWPRGRRRNAGFYGGTIEASKSMPEPEPADIYLLCGRFNLMNVDLLPNQAQARAYAMDAVRTQIERVVGKRKPDGTEDPLVYENISFKNVVQNLLTQYGGFPSTSLVVEDIPLTFSRIVFAETSIADCLSKLAEVGCGDFLLKASGKITFRSFKAVLPTPRTLNINREVMSFTYKGPDLRNIVRTVTVEGRERPIFGYSEREITGRDYKIKNDLIETELVASEVARSYLTRFSGVTLISLRGAFLP
;
A
#
# COMPACT_ATOMS: atom_id res chain seq x y z
N MET A 1 -2.90 29.10 11.36
CA MET A 1 -3.94 29.81 10.56
C MET A 1 -4.51 28.92 9.45
N ILE A 2 -5.78 29.08 9.05
CA ILE A 2 -6.39 28.30 7.93
C ILE A 2 -7.08 29.24 6.93
N TYR A 3 -6.64 29.21 5.68
CA TYR A 3 -7.24 29.90 4.54
C TYR A 3 -8.16 28.92 3.80
N LYS A 4 -9.47 29.18 3.79
CA LYS A 4 -10.45 28.30 3.13
C LYS A 4 -10.86 28.88 1.78
N VAL A 5 -10.67 28.09 0.73
CA VAL A 5 -10.94 28.47 -0.66
C VAL A 5 -12.11 27.64 -1.19
N GLY A 6 -13.09 28.30 -1.82
CA GLY A 6 -14.21 27.67 -2.50
C GLY A 6 -15.55 28.36 -2.27
N SER A 7 -16.60 27.81 -2.87
CA SER A 7 -17.96 28.36 -2.73
C SER A 7 -18.39 28.37 -1.26
N GLY A 8 -18.88 29.53 -0.79
CA GLY A 8 -19.27 29.72 0.62
C GLY A 8 -18.12 29.87 1.61
N HIS A 9 -16.88 30.04 1.13
CA HIS A 9 -15.70 30.31 1.95
C HIS A 9 -15.15 31.73 1.73
N PRO A 10 -14.28 32.24 2.63
CA PRO A 10 -13.78 33.61 2.56
C PRO A 10 -13.03 33.96 1.28
N TYR A 11 -12.41 32.97 0.64
CA TYR A 11 -11.68 33.13 -0.62
C TYR A 11 -12.37 32.36 -1.73
N SER A 12 -12.71 33.06 -2.82
CA SER A 12 -13.37 32.46 -3.99
C SER A 12 -12.38 31.82 -4.96
N THR A 13 -11.11 32.25 -4.94
CA THR A 13 -10.02 31.68 -5.74
C THR A 13 -8.82 31.34 -4.88
N ILE A 14 -7.95 30.46 -5.37
CA ILE A 14 -6.70 30.08 -4.72
C ILE A 14 -5.77 31.29 -4.69
N GLN A 15 -5.74 32.09 -5.76
CA GLN A 15 -4.90 33.28 -5.78
C GLN A 15 -5.32 34.32 -4.73
N GLN A 16 -6.61 34.46 -4.43
CA GLN A 16 -7.07 35.33 -3.34
C GLN A 16 -6.53 34.88 -1.98
N ALA A 17 -6.53 33.57 -1.71
CA ALA A 17 -5.94 33.03 -0.49
C ALA A 17 -4.42 33.20 -0.46
N PHE A 18 -3.73 33.02 -1.59
CA PHE A 18 -2.28 33.28 -1.67
C PHE A 18 -1.97 34.76 -1.43
N ASN A 19 -2.75 35.69 -1.97
CA ASN A 19 -2.58 37.12 -1.71
C ASN A 19 -2.74 37.44 -0.22
N ALA A 20 -3.73 36.84 0.45
CA ALA A 20 -3.91 37.02 1.88
C ALA A 20 -2.75 36.43 2.69
N LEU A 21 -2.31 35.22 2.34
CA LEU A 21 -1.15 34.58 2.96
C LEU A 21 0.13 35.41 2.80
N MET A 22 0.37 35.96 1.62
CA MET A 22 1.52 36.85 1.37
C MET A 22 1.40 38.18 2.11
N ALA A 23 0.19 38.71 2.29
CA ALA A 23 -0.03 39.91 3.09
C ALA A 23 0.24 39.67 4.58
N ASP A 24 -0.14 38.50 5.10
CA ASP A 24 -0.01 38.16 6.50
C ASP A 24 1.42 37.73 6.88
N TYR A 25 2.15 37.04 5.98
CA TYR A 25 3.44 36.40 6.31
C TYR A 25 4.58 36.63 5.30
N GLY A 26 4.36 37.38 4.21
CA GLY A 26 5.35 37.57 3.15
C GLY A 26 6.70 38.08 3.66
N GLY A 27 7.77 37.37 3.32
CA GLY A 27 9.15 37.68 3.69
C GLY A 27 9.53 37.40 5.15
N SER A 28 8.59 36.92 5.98
CA SER A 28 8.82 36.60 7.38
C SER A 28 8.86 35.09 7.60
N PRO A 29 9.73 34.56 8.49
CA PRO A 29 9.67 33.17 8.91
C PRO A 29 8.33 32.87 9.59
N ILE A 30 7.74 31.72 9.25
CA ILE A 30 6.49 31.24 9.83
C ILE A 30 6.82 30.13 10.84
N ASP A 31 6.49 30.37 12.10
CA ASP A 31 6.73 29.45 13.23
C ASP A 31 5.45 28.74 13.72
N GLU A 32 4.35 28.88 12.96
CA GLU A 32 3.06 28.25 13.28
C GLU A 32 2.49 27.44 12.11
N PRO A 33 1.57 26.48 12.36
CA PRO A 33 0.93 25.73 11.29
C PRO A 33 0.04 26.62 10.43
N ILE A 34 0.37 26.71 9.14
CA ILE A 34 -0.42 27.40 8.12
C ILE A 34 -0.96 26.42 7.11
N GLU A 35 -2.25 26.55 6.80
CA GLU A 35 -2.92 25.70 5.85
C GLU A 35 -3.80 26.49 4.88
N VAL A 36 -3.66 26.21 3.59
CA VAL A 36 -4.60 26.63 2.53
C VAL A 36 -5.43 25.41 2.14
N ARG A 37 -6.70 25.40 2.54
CA ARG A 37 -7.67 24.33 2.22
C ARG A 37 -8.49 24.73 1.02
N VAL A 38 -8.33 24.01 -0.08
CA VAL A 38 -9.12 24.20 -1.29
C VAL A 38 -10.20 23.13 -1.34
N TYR A 39 -11.46 23.56 -1.26
CA TYR A 39 -12.60 22.65 -1.24
C TYR A 39 -12.99 22.20 -2.66
N PRO A 40 -13.66 21.04 -2.81
CA PRO A 40 -13.98 20.46 -4.12
C PRO A 40 -14.61 21.48 -5.09
N GLY A 41 -14.12 21.50 -6.33
CA GLY A 41 -14.53 22.49 -7.30
C GLY A 41 -13.57 22.63 -8.48
N PHE A 42 -13.99 23.46 -9.43
CA PHE A 42 -13.21 23.82 -10.60
C PHE A 42 -12.77 25.27 -10.48
N TYR A 43 -11.46 25.52 -10.51
CA TYR A 43 -10.85 26.82 -10.26
C TYR A 43 -10.05 27.26 -11.48
N THR A 44 -10.50 28.32 -12.14
CA THR A 44 -9.75 28.96 -13.22
C THR A 44 -8.84 30.04 -12.63
N GLU A 45 -7.53 29.84 -12.70
CA GLU A 45 -6.53 30.75 -12.15
C GLU A 45 -5.68 31.37 -13.27
N TRP A 46 -5.75 32.69 -13.39
CA TRP A 46 -4.99 33.46 -14.40
C TRP A 46 -3.59 33.83 -13.96
N ASP A 47 -3.36 33.88 -12.66
CA ASP A 47 -2.12 34.36 -12.05
C ASP A 47 -1.82 33.58 -10.77
N LEU A 48 -1.84 32.25 -10.82
CA LEU A 48 -1.53 31.42 -9.65
C LEU A 48 -0.06 31.61 -9.22
N ARG A 49 0.19 32.47 -8.24
CA ARG A 49 1.51 32.85 -7.77
C ARG A 49 1.58 32.90 -6.25
N LEU A 50 2.62 32.26 -5.73
CA LEU A 50 2.99 32.34 -4.33
C LEU A 50 4.45 32.79 -4.24
N MET A 51 4.70 33.82 -3.45
CA MET A 51 6.03 34.42 -3.37
C MET A 51 6.43 34.72 -1.93
N ASN A 52 7.71 34.55 -1.62
CA ASN A 52 8.31 34.94 -0.33
C ASN A 52 7.62 34.30 0.89
N ILE A 53 7.19 33.03 0.79
CA ILE A 53 6.58 32.31 1.91
C ILE A 53 7.60 31.33 2.49
N HIS A 54 7.96 31.54 3.75
CA HIS A 54 9.01 30.79 4.42
C HIS A 54 8.43 30.00 5.60
N GLY A 55 7.99 28.77 5.35
CA GLY A 55 7.68 27.80 6.42
C GLY A 55 8.95 27.31 7.13
N TRP A 56 8.79 26.33 8.01
CA TRP A 56 9.90 25.67 8.71
C TRP A 56 9.67 24.17 8.84
N ASP A 57 10.72 23.41 9.13
CA ASP A 57 10.71 21.93 9.07
C ASP A 57 9.60 21.28 9.92
N GLN A 58 9.25 21.87 11.06
CA GLN A 58 8.23 21.34 11.96
C GLN A 58 6.80 21.70 11.53
N SER A 59 6.64 22.72 10.70
CA SER A 59 5.34 23.16 10.19
C SER A 59 5.47 23.76 8.78
N PRO A 60 5.62 22.90 7.76
CA PRO A 60 5.58 23.38 6.39
C PRO A 60 4.21 23.99 6.09
N VAL A 61 4.19 25.03 5.25
CA VAL A 61 2.92 25.60 4.79
C VAL A 61 2.22 24.57 3.89
N LEU A 62 1.05 24.12 4.31
CA LEU A 62 0.30 23.07 3.63
C LEU A 62 -0.78 23.66 2.73
N ILE A 63 -0.64 23.48 1.43
CA ILE A 63 -1.63 23.86 0.41
C ILE A 63 -2.24 22.57 -0.10
N GLN A 64 -3.50 22.30 0.23
CA GLN A 64 -4.12 21.01 -0.09
C GLN A 64 -5.56 21.08 -0.58
N ALA A 65 -5.86 20.19 -1.52
CA ALA A 65 -7.21 19.87 -1.92
C ALA A 65 -7.91 19.02 -0.86
N MET A 66 -9.17 19.35 -0.56
CA MET A 66 -10.02 18.64 0.40
C MET A 66 -10.93 17.58 -0.27
N GLY A 67 -10.64 17.23 -1.53
CA GLY A 67 -11.41 16.30 -2.36
C GLY A 67 -11.08 16.53 -3.84
N ASP A 68 -12.06 16.39 -4.73
CA ASP A 68 -11.83 16.59 -6.16
C ASP A 68 -11.71 18.09 -6.51
N VAL A 69 -10.48 18.55 -6.65
CA VAL A 69 -10.15 19.94 -7.00
C VAL A 69 -9.38 19.93 -8.31
N THR A 70 -9.93 20.61 -9.31
CA THR A 70 -9.26 20.87 -10.59
C THR A 70 -8.89 22.34 -10.68
N ILE A 71 -7.62 22.61 -10.93
CA ILE A 71 -7.10 23.94 -11.24
C ILE A 71 -6.84 24.01 -12.74
N GLU A 72 -7.53 24.93 -13.40
CA GLU A 72 -7.24 25.31 -14.77
C GLU A 72 -6.33 26.53 -14.78
N LEU A 73 -5.11 26.30 -15.26
CA LEU A 73 -4.07 27.30 -15.36
C LEU A 73 -4.25 28.06 -16.68
N CYS A 74 -4.60 29.35 -16.57
CA CYS A 74 -4.67 30.25 -17.71
C CYS A 74 -3.37 31.05 -17.79
N ARG A 75 -2.58 30.87 -18.85
CA ARG A 75 -1.41 31.74 -19.08
C ARG A 75 -1.89 32.99 -19.83
N SER A 76 -1.87 34.15 -19.17
CA SER A 76 -1.83 35.43 -19.89
C SER A 76 -0.43 35.60 -20.51
N LEU A 77 -0.30 36.43 -21.55
CA LEU A 77 0.94 36.65 -22.34
C LEU A 77 2.22 36.96 -21.53
N ILE A 78 2.15 37.14 -20.21
CA ILE A 78 3.22 37.76 -19.42
C ILE A 78 3.78 36.84 -18.31
N VAL A 79 3.00 35.96 -17.65
CA VAL A 79 3.54 35.14 -16.55
C VAL A 79 2.80 33.81 -16.38
N ALA A 80 3.55 32.72 -16.19
CA ALA A 80 3.00 31.41 -15.87
C ALA A 80 2.76 31.25 -14.36
N PRO A 81 1.97 30.27 -13.92
CA PRO A 81 1.86 29.90 -12.52
C PRO A 81 3.24 29.70 -11.89
N THR A 82 3.55 30.42 -10.81
CA THR A 82 4.92 30.53 -10.30
C THR A 82 4.97 30.48 -8.78
N PHE A 83 5.77 29.56 -8.24
CA PHE A 83 6.26 29.60 -6.87
C PHE A 83 7.65 30.24 -6.89
N SER A 84 7.83 31.34 -6.15
CA SER A 84 9.14 32.01 -6.09
C SER A 84 9.58 32.34 -4.67
N HIS A 85 10.85 32.16 -4.34
CA HIS A 85 11.39 32.48 -3.01
C HIS A 85 10.60 31.81 -1.88
N CYS A 86 10.21 30.54 -2.07
CA CYS A 86 9.37 29.81 -1.12
C CYS A 86 10.17 28.70 -0.44
N ARG A 87 9.98 28.51 0.87
CA ARG A 87 10.67 27.48 1.65
C ARG A 87 9.70 26.66 2.48
N HIS A 88 9.93 25.35 2.58
CA HIS A 88 9.12 24.42 3.37
C HIS A 88 7.62 24.49 3.02
N ILE A 89 7.29 24.26 1.74
CA ILE A 89 5.91 24.25 1.26
C ILE A 89 5.53 22.83 0.86
N LYS A 90 4.28 22.45 1.12
CA LYS A 90 3.70 21.21 0.60
C LYS A 90 2.44 21.51 -0.21
N PHE A 91 2.46 21.19 -1.50
CA PHE A 91 1.34 21.38 -2.44
C PHE A 91 0.76 20.02 -2.82
N LYS A 92 -0.50 19.76 -2.44
CA LYS A 92 -1.05 18.39 -2.40
C LYS A 92 -2.45 18.22 -2.98
N GLY A 93 -2.62 17.19 -3.81
CA GLY A 93 -3.94 16.61 -4.13
C GLY A 93 -4.70 17.28 -5.27
N PHE A 94 -4.04 18.06 -6.13
CA PHE A 94 -4.69 18.82 -7.19
C PHE A 94 -4.64 18.09 -8.54
N LYS A 95 -5.73 18.22 -9.30
CA LYS A 95 -5.73 18.01 -10.74
C LYS A 95 -5.40 19.33 -11.42
N LEU A 96 -4.51 19.32 -12.40
CA LEU A 96 -3.98 20.50 -13.06
C LEU A 96 -4.23 20.38 -14.56
N ARG A 97 -4.74 21.40 -15.22
CA ARG A 97 -4.88 21.44 -16.68
C ARG A 97 -4.51 22.81 -17.23
N VAL A 98 -4.05 22.87 -18.48
CA VAL A 98 -3.84 24.15 -19.17
C VAL A 98 -5.12 24.56 -19.88
N HIS A 99 -5.43 25.86 -19.81
CA HIS A 99 -6.54 26.44 -20.55
C HIS A 99 -6.27 26.47 -22.06
N SER A 100 -7.30 26.16 -22.86
CA SER A 100 -7.20 25.94 -24.32
C SER A 100 -6.73 27.15 -25.12
N PHE A 101 -6.85 28.36 -24.59
CA PHE A 101 -6.44 29.61 -25.24
C PHE A 101 -5.02 30.07 -24.86
N SER A 102 -4.24 29.24 -24.17
CA SER A 102 -2.86 29.57 -23.80
C SER A 102 -1.97 29.68 -25.05
N THR A 103 -1.39 30.85 -25.29
CA THR A 103 -0.58 31.12 -26.50
C THR A 103 0.91 30.82 -26.33
N HIS A 104 1.36 30.38 -25.16
CA HIS A 104 2.77 30.08 -24.88
C HIS A 104 2.92 28.94 -23.85
N PRO A 105 2.38 27.73 -24.02
CA PRO A 105 2.31 26.78 -22.92
C PRO A 105 3.49 25.82 -22.96
N HIS A 106 4.71 26.35 -22.82
CA HIS A 106 5.84 25.46 -22.57
C HIS A 106 5.75 24.91 -21.14
N HIS A 107 5.23 25.61 -20.12
CA HIS A 107 5.30 25.07 -18.76
C HIS A 107 4.08 25.37 -17.88
N MET A 108 3.65 24.37 -17.12
CA MET A 108 2.46 24.47 -16.26
C MET A 108 2.78 25.07 -14.89
N ILE A 109 3.88 24.66 -14.24
CA ILE A 109 4.31 25.20 -12.94
C ILE A 109 5.76 25.65 -13.03
N PHE A 110 6.02 26.89 -12.64
CA PHE A 110 7.37 27.43 -12.46
C PHE A 110 7.78 27.41 -10.99
N ILE A 111 9.00 27.00 -10.74
CA ILE A 111 9.62 27.01 -9.41
C ILE A 111 10.92 27.79 -9.52
N ARG A 112 11.06 28.84 -8.70
CA ARG A 112 12.23 29.75 -8.69
C ARG A 112 12.69 30.00 -7.26
N ASN A 113 13.97 29.80 -6.96
CA ASN A 113 14.54 30.09 -5.63
C ASN A 113 13.74 29.45 -4.50
N CYS A 114 13.41 28.18 -4.66
CA CYS A 114 12.60 27.43 -3.71
C CYS A 114 13.42 26.32 -3.08
N GLN A 115 13.18 26.09 -1.78
CA GLN A 115 13.88 25.07 -1.01
C GLN A 115 12.90 24.22 -0.22
N LYS A 116 13.15 22.91 -0.10
CA LYS A 116 12.32 21.99 0.70
C LYS A 116 10.85 22.04 0.30
N PHE A 117 10.58 22.00 -1.00
CA PHE A 117 9.23 22.06 -1.56
C PHE A 117 8.75 20.65 -1.92
N VAL A 118 7.53 20.28 -1.50
CA VAL A 118 6.96 18.96 -1.77
C VAL A 118 5.70 19.09 -2.62
N PHE A 119 5.71 18.51 -3.81
CA PHE A 119 4.53 18.27 -4.63
C PHE A 119 4.06 16.84 -4.39
N GLU A 120 2.80 16.66 -3.96
CA GLU A 120 2.27 15.34 -3.59
C GLU A 120 0.90 15.05 -4.21
N ASN A 121 0.72 13.87 -4.81
CA ASN A 121 -0.57 13.43 -5.37
C ASN A 121 -1.13 14.42 -6.41
N LEU A 122 -0.32 14.84 -7.38
CA LEU A 122 -0.76 15.75 -8.44
C LEU A 122 -1.04 14.99 -9.73
N GLN A 123 -2.10 15.42 -10.42
CA GLN A 123 -2.52 14.83 -11.69
C GLN A 123 -2.59 15.91 -12.75
N PHE A 124 -1.73 15.83 -13.75
CA PHE A 124 -1.74 16.72 -14.89
C PHE A 124 -2.66 16.13 -15.97
N ALA A 125 -3.55 16.96 -16.51
CA ALA A 125 -4.42 16.54 -17.59
C ALA A 125 -3.59 16.26 -18.85
N PRO A 126 -3.94 15.22 -19.63
CA PRO A 126 -3.27 14.87 -20.87
C PRO A 126 -3.46 15.97 -21.91
N GLN A 127 -2.46 16.84 -22.02
CA GLN A 127 -2.34 17.90 -23.00
C GLN A 127 -0.86 17.94 -23.42
N PHE A 128 -0.53 17.21 -24.47
CA PHE A 128 0.87 17.00 -24.87
C PHE A 128 1.48 18.19 -25.58
N THR A 129 0.67 18.88 -26.40
CA THR A 129 1.11 20.06 -27.15
C THR A 129 0.04 21.13 -27.18
N VAL A 130 0.47 22.37 -27.38
CA VAL A 130 -0.42 23.46 -27.82
C VAL A 130 0.31 24.24 -28.90
N MET A 131 -0.37 24.50 -30.01
CA MET A 131 0.24 25.13 -31.18
C MET A 131 1.49 24.40 -31.70
N GLY A 132 1.57 23.09 -31.49
CA GLY A 132 2.67 22.23 -31.97
C GLY A 132 3.87 22.14 -31.02
N GLU A 133 3.89 22.89 -29.93
CA GLU A 133 4.98 22.89 -28.95
C GLU A 133 4.66 21.97 -27.77
N PRO A 134 5.64 21.19 -27.24
CA PRO A 134 5.47 20.36 -26.04
C PRO A 134 5.08 21.19 -24.81
N ILE A 135 4.20 20.62 -23.97
CA ILE A 135 3.90 21.18 -22.64
C ILE A 135 4.75 20.46 -21.59
N HIS A 136 5.52 21.19 -20.80
CA HIS A 136 6.23 20.69 -19.62
C HIS A 136 5.34 20.82 -18.37
N SER A 137 5.18 19.74 -17.62
CA SER A 137 4.43 19.71 -16.36
C SER A 137 5.10 20.62 -15.31
N PHE A 138 6.43 20.61 -15.27
CA PHE A 138 7.21 21.46 -14.38
C PHE A 138 8.36 22.13 -15.13
N LEU A 139 8.63 23.35 -14.72
CA LEU A 139 9.83 24.09 -15.04
C LEU A 139 10.49 24.57 -13.75
N LEU A 140 11.66 24.03 -13.47
CA LEU A 140 12.58 24.62 -12.50
C LEU A 140 13.47 25.59 -13.28
N THR A 141 13.67 26.80 -12.75
CA THR A 141 14.60 27.81 -13.30
C THR A 141 15.12 28.64 -12.14
N ASP A 142 16.42 28.94 -12.06
CA ASP A 142 16.86 29.95 -11.10
C ASP A 142 18.24 30.55 -11.35
N ILE A 143 18.41 31.80 -10.89
CA ILE A 143 19.68 32.55 -10.80
C ILE A 143 20.40 32.26 -9.46
N TYR A 144 19.72 31.65 -8.46
CA TYR A 144 20.25 31.20 -7.15
C TYR A 144 19.62 29.86 -6.65
N GLU A 145 19.73 29.49 -5.37
CA GLU A 145 19.58 28.11 -4.83
C GLU A 145 18.17 27.44 -4.99
N ILE A 146 18.06 26.41 -5.84
CA ILE A 146 17.01 25.39 -5.78
C ILE A 146 17.56 24.16 -5.05
N SER A 147 16.90 23.73 -3.97
CA SER A 147 17.29 22.50 -3.27
C SER A 147 16.13 21.75 -2.61
N ASP A 148 16.30 20.44 -2.38
CA ASP A 148 15.36 19.60 -1.64
C ASP A 148 13.92 19.60 -2.20
N ILE A 149 13.77 19.56 -3.53
CA ILE A 149 12.44 19.51 -4.17
C ILE A 149 11.99 18.06 -4.30
N THR A 150 10.84 17.71 -3.73
CA THR A 150 10.26 16.36 -3.83
C THR A 150 9.00 16.34 -4.68
N PHE A 151 9.01 15.53 -5.72
CA PHE A 151 7.85 15.11 -6.49
C PHE A 151 7.43 13.72 -6.02
N ARG A 152 6.29 13.62 -5.33
CA ARG A 152 5.75 12.35 -4.82
C ARG A 152 4.39 12.06 -5.42
N ARG A 153 4.23 10.88 -6.01
CA ARG A 153 2.97 10.46 -6.62
C ARG A 153 2.46 11.50 -7.62
N ILE A 154 3.20 11.66 -8.71
CA ILE A 154 2.86 12.61 -9.78
C ILE A 154 2.43 11.84 -11.03
N LEU A 155 1.24 12.15 -11.55
CA LEU A 155 0.79 11.69 -12.87
C LEU A 155 1.05 12.83 -13.85
N ALA A 156 2.13 12.71 -14.63
CA ALA A 156 2.57 13.71 -15.58
C ALA A 156 2.53 13.12 -17.00
N PRO A 157 1.45 13.25 -17.76
CA PRO A 157 1.42 12.82 -19.16
C PRO A 157 2.24 13.78 -20.04
N THR A 158 3.24 14.47 -19.49
CA THR A 158 4.13 15.35 -20.22
C THR A 158 5.48 15.45 -19.51
N SER A 159 6.41 16.20 -20.10
CA SER A 159 7.81 16.32 -19.69
C SER A 159 8.04 17.10 -18.39
N PHE A 160 9.14 16.78 -17.71
CA PHE A 160 9.76 17.60 -16.66
C PHE A 160 10.93 18.35 -17.28
N PHE A 161 10.93 19.68 -17.21
CA PHE A 161 12.10 20.48 -17.59
C PHE A 161 12.78 21.02 -16.33
N LEU A 162 13.99 20.54 -16.09
CA LEU A 162 14.80 20.81 -14.91
C LEU A 162 15.98 21.68 -15.34
N SER A 163 15.73 22.97 -15.50
CA SER A 163 16.79 23.92 -15.82
C SER A 163 17.19 24.69 -14.57
N SER A 164 18.45 25.01 -14.47
CA SER A 164 18.94 25.94 -13.47
C SER A 164 19.97 26.85 -14.13
N TYR A 165 20.36 27.96 -13.49
CA TYR A 165 21.59 28.69 -13.83
C TYR A 165 22.70 28.41 -12.79
N THR A 166 22.42 27.57 -11.79
CA THR A 166 23.36 27.09 -10.74
C THR A 166 23.08 25.62 -10.40
N THR A 167 23.98 24.88 -9.77
CA THR A 167 23.71 23.46 -9.42
C THR A 167 22.41 23.31 -8.61
N ALA A 168 21.47 22.49 -9.09
CA ALA A 168 20.26 22.14 -8.36
C ALA A 168 20.47 20.79 -7.62
N THR A 169 20.26 20.78 -6.31
CA THR A 169 20.60 19.61 -5.46
C THR A 169 19.40 19.03 -4.73
N GLY A 170 19.46 17.74 -4.40
CA GLY A 170 18.41 17.08 -3.62
C GLY A 170 17.03 17.01 -4.30
N ILE A 171 16.98 16.96 -5.64
CA ILE A 171 15.72 16.72 -6.35
C ILE A 171 15.32 15.25 -6.17
N LYS A 172 14.11 14.98 -5.71
CA LYS A 172 13.59 13.62 -5.50
C LYS A 172 12.32 13.40 -6.30
N MET A 173 12.26 12.32 -7.05
CA MET A 173 11.07 11.81 -7.73
C MET A 173 10.71 10.43 -7.17
N ASP A 174 9.51 10.28 -6.61
CA ASP A 174 9.02 9.03 -6.03
C ASP A 174 7.59 8.74 -6.49
N GLN A 175 7.35 7.56 -7.06
CA GLN A 175 6.05 7.18 -7.63
C GLN A 175 5.56 8.14 -8.74
N VAL A 176 6.44 8.62 -9.60
CA VAL A 176 6.06 9.40 -10.79
C VAL A 176 5.64 8.45 -11.91
N SER A 177 4.55 8.75 -12.61
CA SER A 177 4.21 8.13 -13.90
C SER A 177 4.26 9.20 -14.97
N CYS A 178 5.15 9.02 -15.95
CA CYS A 178 5.36 9.96 -17.03
C CYS A 178 5.25 9.27 -18.40
N PHE A 179 4.51 9.91 -19.31
CA PHE A 179 4.55 9.60 -20.73
C PHE A 179 4.81 10.90 -21.50
N CYS A 180 5.83 10.91 -22.36
CA CYS A 180 6.14 12.04 -23.22
C CYS A 180 6.19 11.60 -24.69
N PRO A 181 5.26 12.06 -25.55
CA PRO A 181 5.32 11.79 -26.98
C PRO A 181 6.37 12.66 -27.68
N ASP A 182 6.73 12.28 -28.90
CA ASP A 182 7.64 13.02 -29.78
C ASP A 182 7.08 14.43 -30.05
N PRO A 183 7.89 15.51 -29.99
CA PRO A 183 9.36 15.57 -29.89
C PRO A 183 9.95 15.65 -28.47
N GLY A 184 9.15 15.48 -27.42
CA GLY A 184 9.57 15.75 -26.05
C GLY A 184 10.34 14.61 -25.37
N PHE A 185 10.96 14.94 -24.24
CA PHE A 185 11.63 14.01 -23.33
C PHE A 185 10.88 13.92 -22.01
N CYS A 186 10.95 12.77 -21.32
CA CYS A 186 10.36 12.68 -19.99
C CYS A 186 11.03 13.64 -18.99
N ILE A 187 12.35 13.72 -19.02
CA ILE A 187 13.15 14.67 -18.23
C ILE A 187 14.17 15.33 -19.16
N GLU A 188 14.08 16.64 -19.26
CA GLU A 188 15.07 17.48 -19.91
C GLU A 188 15.76 18.29 -18.83
N TYR A 189 17.09 18.35 -18.85
CA TYR A 189 17.84 19.11 -17.87
C TYR A 189 18.88 20.03 -18.53
N SER A 190 19.14 21.14 -17.85
CA SER A 190 20.26 22.02 -18.16
C SER A 190 21.01 22.38 -16.88
N GLU A 191 22.33 22.56 -17.00
CA GLU A 191 23.30 22.66 -15.91
C GLU A 191 23.41 21.40 -15.04
N ASP A 192 24.34 21.46 -14.08
CA ASP A 192 24.57 20.38 -13.13
C ASP A 192 23.35 20.10 -12.24
N LEU A 193 22.91 18.83 -12.24
CA LEU A 193 21.72 18.38 -11.55
C LEU A 193 21.98 17.12 -10.73
N GLU A 194 21.57 17.13 -9.46
CA GLU A 194 21.49 15.94 -8.63
C GLU A 194 20.03 15.51 -8.49
N ILE A 195 19.70 14.30 -8.95
CA ILE A 195 18.35 13.75 -8.90
C ILE A 195 18.32 12.32 -8.36
N LYS A 196 17.38 12.07 -7.45
CA LYS A 196 17.04 10.74 -6.97
C LYS A 196 15.68 10.29 -7.50
N ILE A 197 15.61 9.17 -8.21
CA ILE A 197 14.37 8.63 -8.79
C ILE A 197 14.07 7.25 -8.20
N GLU A 198 12.91 7.07 -7.57
CA GLU A 198 12.50 5.81 -6.97
C GLU A 198 11.07 5.44 -7.38
N ASN A 199 10.79 4.13 -7.53
CA ASN A 199 9.44 3.60 -7.72
C ASN A 199 8.65 4.24 -8.88
N SER A 200 9.32 4.80 -9.88
CA SER A 200 8.72 5.66 -10.90
C SER A 200 8.73 5.00 -12.28
N ILE A 201 7.90 5.48 -13.18
CA ILE A 201 7.73 4.98 -14.54
C ILE A 201 7.86 6.12 -15.52
N PHE A 202 8.76 6.00 -16.49
CA PHE A 202 8.97 6.99 -17.55
C PHE A 202 8.96 6.31 -18.91
N LEU A 203 8.06 6.77 -19.78
CA LEU A 203 7.93 6.36 -21.17
C LEU A 203 8.14 7.56 -22.08
N SER A 204 9.10 7.49 -22.99
CA SER A 204 9.32 8.52 -24.00
C SER A 204 9.25 7.93 -25.40
N ASP A 205 8.71 8.68 -26.37
CA ASP A 205 8.85 8.33 -27.79
C ASP A 205 10.26 8.62 -28.32
N ARG A 206 11.00 9.49 -27.61
CA ARG A 206 12.41 9.84 -27.83
C ARG A 206 13.25 9.34 -26.65
N GLU A 207 14.32 10.04 -26.26
CA GLU A 207 15.04 9.71 -25.03
C GLU A 207 14.19 9.98 -23.77
N VAL A 208 14.35 9.16 -22.73
CA VAL A 208 13.75 9.41 -21.41
C VAL A 208 14.42 10.61 -20.74
N LEU A 209 15.74 10.68 -20.83
CA LEU A 209 16.55 11.77 -20.28
C LEU A 209 17.30 12.49 -21.41
N SER A 210 17.33 13.82 -21.37
CA SER A 210 18.18 14.63 -22.24
C SER A 210 18.83 15.76 -21.48
N GLY A 211 20.15 15.90 -21.61
CA GLY A 211 20.94 17.02 -21.10
C GLY A 211 21.46 17.94 -22.20
N SER A 212 22.06 19.07 -21.80
CA SER A 212 22.83 19.92 -22.73
C SER A 212 24.33 19.69 -22.60
N GLU A 213 25.09 20.21 -23.57
CA GLU A 213 26.54 20.06 -23.62
C GLU A 213 27.22 20.68 -22.39
N GLY A 214 28.03 19.90 -21.68
CA GLY A 214 28.74 20.34 -20.47
C GLY A 214 28.03 20.03 -19.15
N ASP A 215 26.73 19.69 -19.18
CA ASP A 215 25.90 19.57 -17.99
C ASP A 215 26.00 18.20 -17.32
N LEU A 216 26.42 18.17 -16.05
CA LEU A 216 26.57 16.93 -15.32
C LEU A 216 25.26 16.48 -14.67
N LEU A 217 24.93 15.20 -14.84
CA LEU A 217 23.78 14.59 -14.16
C LEU A 217 24.27 13.55 -13.15
N ASP A 218 24.12 13.86 -11.87
CA ASP A 218 24.21 12.87 -10.80
C ASP A 218 22.83 12.25 -10.57
N LEU A 219 22.57 11.14 -11.25
CA LEU A 219 21.34 10.38 -11.09
C LEU A 219 21.57 9.18 -10.18
N SER A 220 20.75 9.09 -9.14
CA SER A 220 20.62 7.89 -8.32
C SER A 220 19.20 7.37 -8.27
N GLY A 221 19.00 6.08 -8.04
CA GLY A 221 17.64 5.55 -8.01
C GLY A 221 17.53 4.04 -8.07
N ASP A 222 16.38 3.53 -7.69
CA ASP A 222 16.07 2.10 -7.82
C ASP A 222 14.55 1.88 -8.01
N PHE A 223 14.20 0.70 -8.50
CA PHE A 223 12.83 0.20 -8.64
C PHE A 223 11.96 1.01 -9.62
N ASN A 224 12.60 1.59 -10.63
CA ASN A 224 11.94 2.33 -11.69
C ASN A 224 11.64 1.45 -12.93
N VAL A 225 10.84 1.99 -13.84
CA VAL A 225 10.60 1.46 -15.17
C VAL A 225 10.93 2.56 -16.17
N PHE A 226 11.99 2.37 -16.96
CA PHE A 226 12.41 3.31 -18.00
C PHE A 226 12.16 2.68 -19.37
N TYR A 227 11.54 3.40 -20.29
CA TYR A 227 11.41 2.94 -21.66
C TYR A 227 11.42 4.08 -22.66
N SER A 228 12.17 3.87 -23.74
CA SER A 228 12.20 4.72 -24.92
C SER A 228 11.67 3.90 -26.08
N ARG A 229 10.72 4.46 -26.86
CA ARG A 229 10.33 3.91 -28.16
C ARG A 229 11.35 4.31 -29.25
N GLY A 230 12.20 5.29 -28.96
CA GLY A 230 13.31 5.73 -29.79
C GLY A 230 14.55 4.81 -29.68
N PRO A 231 15.63 5.11 -30.41
CA PRO A 231 16.83 4.28 -30.44
C PRO A 231 17.69 4.35 -29.17
N HIS A 232 17.46 5.34 -28.30
CA HIS A 232 18.29 5.58 -27.11
C HIS A 232 17.42 5.84 -25.87
N LEU A 233 17.90 5.41 -24.70
CA LEU A 233 17.28 5.66 -23.40
C LEU A 233 17.58 7.07 -22.88
N ALA A 234 18.81 7.55 -23.09
CA ALA A 234 19.22 8.87 -22.63
C ALA A 234 20.27 9.49 -23.55
N TYR A 235 20.31 10.83 -23.55
CA TYR A 235 21.35 11.63 -24.17
C TYR A 235 21.97 12.54 -23.10
N VAL A 236 23.23 12.26 -22.72
CA VAL A 236 23.88 12.85 -21.54
C VAL A 236 25.30 13.27 -21.84
N TRP A 237 25.84 14.24 -21.09
CA TRP A 237 27.23 14.64 -21.16
C TRP A 237 28.12 13.68 -20.37
N ASP A 238 29.16 13.16 -21.00
CA ASP A 238 30.21 12.38 -20.35
C ASP A 238 31.44 13.28 -20.14
N SER A 239 31.75 13.58 -18.88
CA SER A 239 32.90 14.43 -18.52
C SER A 239 34.24 13.82 -18.88
N ASP A 240 34.36 12.50 -18.79
CA ASP A 240 35.61 11.79 -19.06
C ASP A 240 35.93 11.82 -20.56
N LEU A 241 34.89 11.76 -21.39
CA LEU A 241 34.99 11.86 -22.85
C LEU A 241 34.90 13.29 -23.38
N SER A 242 34.47 14.25 -22.54
CA SER A 242 34.16 15.64 -22.94
C SER A 242 33.27 15.68 -24.19
N ALA A 243 32.22 14.86 -24.19
CA ALA A 243 31.31 14.74 -25.32
C ALA A 243 29.91 14.31 -24.85
N MET A 244 28.89 14.68 -25.62
CA MET A 244 27.57 14.09 -25.46
C MET A 244 27.57 12.64 -25.95
N ILE A 245 26.97 11.75 -25.17
CA ILE A 245 26.84 10.32 -25.46
C ILE A 245 25.37 9.89 -25.45
N TYR A 246 25.08 8.83 -26.20
CA TYR A 246 23.81 8.13 -26.13
C TYR A 246 23.95 6.90 -25.26
N ILE A 247 23.05 6.75 -24.28
CA ILE A 247 22.85 5.52 -23.53
C ILE A 247 21.77 4.73 -24.24
N THR A 248 22.12 3.55 -24.75
CA THR A 248 21.25 2.78 -25.66
C THR A 248 20.55 1.62 -24.97
N ASN A 249 21.08 1.15 -23.84
CA ASN A 249 20.58 -0.04 -23.16
C ASN A 249 20.80 0.01 -21.64
N ALA A 250 20.24 -0.99 -20.96
CA ALA A 250 20.25 -1.09 -19.50
C ALA A 250 21.66 -1.26 -18.90
N ASP A 251 22.58 -1.92 -19.61
CA ASP A 251 23.93 -2.16 -19.09
C ASP A 251 24.76 -0.88 -19.14
N GLU A 252 24.68 -0.13 -20.24
CA GLU A 252 25.26 1.21 -20.36
C GLU A 252 24.70 2.17 -19.30
N TRP A 253 23.38 2.16 -19.08
CA TRP A 253 22.75 2.98 -18.03
C TRP A 253 23.34 2.68 -16.66
N ARG A 254 23.42 1.40 -16.28
CA ARG A 254 23.95 0.97 -14.98
C ARG A 254 25.43 1.27 -14.84
N SER A 255 26.20 1.13 -15.92
CA SER A 255 27.63 1.48 -15.91
C SER A 255 27.85 2.98 -15.75
N PHE A 256 27.01 3.81 -16.37
CA PHE A 256 27.11 5.26 -16.32
C PHE A 256 26.70 5.82 -14.95
N PHE A 257 25.48 5.52 -14.47
CA PHE A 257 24.93 6.08 -13.23
C PHE A 257 25.25 5.27 -11.95
N LYS A 258 25.79 4.05 -12.09
CA LYS A 258 26.38 3.21 -11.02
C LYS A 258 25.49 2.86 -9.82
N SER A 259 24.20 3.21 -9.82
CA SER A 259 23.35 3.12 -8.61
C SER A 259 21.94 2.53 -8.81
N ASP A 260 21.65 1.89 -9.94
CA ASP A 260 20.31 1.38 -10.29
C ASP A 260 20.25 -0.14 -10.53
N GLY A 261 20.15 -0.91 -9.43
CA GLY A 261 20.21 -2.38 -9.46
C GLY A 261 18.89 -3.10 -9.77
N GLY A 262 17.76 -2.49 -9.45
CA GLY A 262 16.43 -3.11 -9.47
C GLY A 262 15.42 -2.47 -10.43
N SER A 263 15.79 -1.41 -11.16
CA SER A 263 14.95 -0.89 -12.25
C SER A 263 14.93 -1.81 -13.48
N THR A 264 13.87 -1.65 -14.26
CA THR A 264 13.65 -2.39 -15.50
C THR A 264 13.58 -1.44 -16.70
N PHE A 265 14.06 -1.91 -17.85
CA PHE A 265 14.19 -1.13 -19.08
C PHE A 265 13.33 -1.74 -20.17
N SER A 266 12.00 -1.63 -20.01
CA SER A 266 11.03 -2.28 -20.88
C SER A 266 9.71 -1.51 -20.88
N ASP A 267 8.94 -1.67 -21.95
CA ASP A 267 7.66 -0.99 -22.13
C ASP A 267 6.79 -1.13 -20.86
N PRO A 268 6.40 -0.01 -20.20
CA PRO A 268 5.54 -0.08 -19.04
C PRO A 268 4.13 -0.57 -19.38
N LEU A 269 3.77 -0.67 -20.66
CA LEU A 269 2.48 -1.15 -21.14
C LEU A 269 1.34 -0.35 -20.50
N PHE A 270 1.34 0.97 -20.68
CA PHE A 270 0.20 1.80 -20.28
C PHE A 270 -1.07 1.43 -21.04
N VAL A 271 -2.23 1.64 -20.41
CA VAL A 271 -3.54 1.41 -21.02
C VAL A 271 -3.69 2.24 -22.30
N ALA A 272 -3.36 3.52 -22.18
CA ALA A 272 -3.30 4.47 -23.29
C ALA A 272 -2.31 5.59 -22.95
N ASP A 273 -1.99 6.42 -23.93
CA ASP A 273 -1.11 7.58 -23.76
C ASP A 273 -1.68 8.60 -22.75
N ASP A 274 -3.01 8.70 -22.64
CA ASP A 274 -3.73 9.56 -21.70
C ASP A 274 -4.22 8.82 -20.43
N ASP A 275 -3.99 7.51 -20.35
CA ASP A 275 -4.34 6.65 -19.22
C ASP A 275 -3.13 5.79 -18.81
N LEU A 276 -2.34 6.34 -17.87
CA LEU A 276 -1.10 5.72 -17.39
C LEU A 276 -1.33 4.62 -16.34
N HIS A 277 -2.54 4.05 -16.25
CA HIS A 277 -2.71 2.76 -15.58
C HIS A 277 -1.93 1.69 -16.35
N LEU A 278 -1.41 0.70 -15.63
CA LEU A 278 -0.63 -0.39 -16.22
C LEU A 278 -1.56 -1.46 -16.79
N LYS A 279 -1.34 -1.92 -18.02
CA LYS A 279 -2.08 -3.05 -18.59
C LYS A 279 -1.85 -4.29 -17.74
N SER A 280 -2.94 -4.99 -17.46
CA SER A 280 -2.93 -6.23 -16.70
C SER A 280 -3.86 -7.26 -17.33
N LYS A 281 -3.36 -8.49 -17.48
CA LYS A 281 -4.16 -9.69 -17.80
C LYS A 281 -5.31 -9.94 -16.81
N VAL A 282 -5.23 -9.41 -15.59
CA VAL A 282 -6.22 -9.63 -14.54
C VAL A 282 -7.20 -8.48 -14.41
N GLY A 283 -6.71 -7.25 -14.53
CA GLY A 283 -7.53 -6.05 -14.53
C GLY A 283 -6.71 -4.78 -14.31
N ALA A 284 -6.79 -3.81 -15.22
CA ALA A 284 -6.41 -2.42 -15.00
C ALA A 284 -7.68 -1.60 -14.72
N PHE A 285 -7.56 -0.57 -13.90
CA PHE A 285 -8.68 0.33 -13.61
C PHE A 285 -8.78 1.37 -14.72
N VAL A 286 -9.94 1.45 -15.38
CA VAL A 286 -10.19 2.35 -16.51
C VAL A 286 -11.62 2.86 -16.40
N ASN A 287 -11.78 4.19 -16.31
CA ASN A 287 -13.07 4.87 -16.26
C ASN A 287 -14.05 4.30 -15.22
N GLY A 288 -13.57 4.00 -14.01
CA GLY A 288 -14.41 3.46 -12.93
C GLY A 288 -14.63 1.94 -12.99
N SER A 289 -14.00 1.23 -13.92
CA SER A 289 -14.23 -0.20 -14.17
C SER A 289 -12.93 -0.99 -14.32
N TRP A 290 -12.96 -2.31 -14.08
CA TRP A 290 -11.81 -3.18 -14.27
C TRP A 290 -11.81 -3.79 -15.68
N GLN A 291 -10.74 -3.55 -16.45
CA GLN A 291 -10.58 -4.06 -17.82
C GLN A 291 -9.36 -4.97 -17.94
N ARG A 292 -9.50 -6.08 -18.67
CA ARG A 292 -8.41 -7.04 -18.90
C ARG A 292 -7.71 -6.79 -20.22
N TYR A 293 -6.40 -6.96 -20.22
CA TYR A 293 -5.53 -6.82 -21.39
C TYR A 293 -4.87 -8.16 -21.74
N GLN A 294 -4.28 -8.27 -22.93
CA GLN A 294 -3.50 -9.48 -23.30
C GLN A 294 -2.09 -9.43 -22.72
N GLU A 295 -1.64 -8.24 -22.35
CA GLU A 295 -0.33 -7.92 -21.84
C GLU A 295 -0.34 -7.76 -20.32
N HIS A 296 0.82 -7.94 -19.69
CA HIS A 296 0.99 -7.73 -18.26
C HIS A 296 2.23 -6.86 -18.06
N SER A 297 2.02 -5.67 -17.51
CA SER A 297 3.07 -4.68 -17.35
C SER A 297 4.24 -5.16 -16.47
N PRO A 298 5.50 -4.88 -16.85
CA PRO A 298 6.67 -5.11 -16.00
C PRO A 298 6.75 -4.16 -14.79
N GLY A 299 5.93 -3.10 -14.78
CA GLY A 299 5.79 -2.15 -13.66
C GLY A 299 4.85 -2.60 -12.56
N ILE A 300 4.10 -3.69 -12.76
CA ILE A 300 3.30 -4.33 -11.72
C ILE A 300 4.23 -5.09 -10.76
N ASP A 301 3.97 -5.01 -9.45
CA ASP A 301 4.80 -5.59 -8.38
C ASP A 301 6.29 -5.18 -8.45
N ARG A 302 6.58 -3.93 -8.86
CA ARG A 302 7.94 -3.48 -9.17
C ARG A 302 8.57 -2.54 -8.15
N ALA A 303 7.79 -1.82 -7.35
CA ALA A 303 8.30 -0.83 -6.41
C ALA A 303 9.12 -1.48 -5.28
N ASP A 304 9.89 -0.69 -4.54
CA ASP A 304 10.72 -1.09 -3.41
C ASP A 304 10.02 -2.14 -2.51
N PRO A 305 10.64 -3.31 -2.26
CA PRO A 305 10.04 -4.39 -1.47
C PRO A 305 9.69 -4.01 -0.02
N THR A 306 10.23 -2.91 0.49
CA THR A 306 9.93 -2.40 1.84
C THR A 306 8.61 -1.61 1.89
N LEU A 307 8.07 -1.23 0.73
CA LEU A 307 6.80 -0.49 0.64
C LEU A 307 5.60 -1.44 0.72
N THR A 308 4.62 -1.08 1.54
CA THR A 308 3.34 -1.79 1.62
C THR A 308 2.51 -1.64 0.33
N ASN A 309 1.81 -2.71 -0.05
CA ASN A 309 0.82 -2.75 -1.14
C ASN A 309 -0.61 -3.00 -0.64
N GLU A 310 -0.87 -2.78 0.66
CA GLU A 310 -2.16 -3.09 1.30
C GLU A 310 -3.37 -2.33 0.77
N LEU A 311 -3.16 -1.21 0.08
CA LEU A 311 -4.24 -0.46 -0.58
C LEU A 311 -4.52 -0.93 -2.00
N GLU A 312 -3.63 -1.73 -2.59
CA GLU A 312 -3.84 -2.26 -3.94
C GLU A 312 -4.94 -3.33 -3.95
N PRO A 313 -5.75 -3.40 -5.02
CA PRO A 313 -6.87 -4.33 -5.10
C PRO A 313 -6.41 -5.75 -5.40
N TRP A 314 -7.13 -6.73 -4.85
CA TRP A 314 -6.83 -8.14 -5.10
C TRP A 314 -7.12 -8.58 -6.55
N PRO A 315 -6.30 -9.46 -7.14
CA PRO A 315 -5.00 -9.91 -6.63
C PRO A 315 -3.94 -8.82 -6.67
N ARG A 316 -3.25 -8.71 -5.54
CA ARG A 316 -2.09 -7.85 -5.31
C ARG A 316 -0.94 -8.78 -4.97
N GLY A 317 0.21 -8.63 -5.63
CA GLY A 317 1.35 -9.51 -5.44
C GLY A 317 2.07 -9.19 -4.13
N ARG A 318 3.39 -9.40 -4.09
CA ARG A 318 4.20 -9.16 -2.88
C ARG A 318 4.79 -7.77 -2.80
N ARG A 319 4.68 -6.99 -3.86
CA ARG A 319 5.28 -5.67 -3.97
C ARG A 319 4.22 -4.71 -4.46
N ARG A 320 4.44 -3.43 -4.19
CA ARG A 320 3.61 -2.38 -4.75
C ARG A 320 3.92 -2.23 -6.24
N ASN A 321 2.95 -1.84 -7.05
CA ASN A 321 3.20 -1.40 -8.43
C ASN A 321 4.06 -0.13 -8.42
N ALA A 322 4.88 0.06 -9.46
CA ALA A 322 5.58 1.32 -9.69
C ALA A 322 4.61 2.40 -10.22
N GLY A 323 5.04 3.66 -10.14
CA GLY A 323 4.34 4.82 -10.68
C GLY A 323 3.21 5.35 -9.79
N PHE A 324 2.46 6.31 -10.35
CA PHE A 324 1.44 7.12 -9.66
C PHE A 324 0.36 6.28 -8.97
N TYR A 325 -0.17 5.28 -9.68
CA TYR A 325 -1.25 4.43 -9.19
C TYR A 325 -0.78 3.37 -8.19
N GLY A 326 0.53 3.13 -8.08
CA GLY A 326 1.09 2.17 -7.13
C GLY A 326 0.68 2.47 -5.68
N GLY A 327 0.19 1.45 -4.98
CA GLY A 327 -0.26 1.57 -3.59
C GLY A 327 -1.57 2.32 -3.44
N THR A 328 -2.41 2.36 -4.48
CA THR A 328 -3.76 2.93 -4.44
C THR A 328 -4.82 1.87 -4.73
N ILE A 329 -6.08 2.18 -4.42
CA ILE A 329 -7.22 1.31 -4.74
C ILE A 329 -7.48 1.17 -6.25
N GLU A 330 -6.85 2.01 -7.08
CA GLU A 330 -6.93 2.01 -8.54
C GLU A 330 -5.73 1.31 -9.18
N ALA A 331 -4.76 0.84 -8.39
CA ALA A 331 -3.60 0.12 -8.90
C ALA A 331 -4.02 -1.10 -9.72
N SER A 332 -3.38 -1.29 -10.88
CA SER A 332 -3.61 -2.47 -11.72
C SER A 332 -3.32 -3.75 -10.96
N LYS A 333 -4.16 -4.76 -11.17
CA LYS A 333 -4.08 -6.02 -10.46
C LYS A 333 -2.87 -6.81 -10.91
N SER A 334 -2.18 -7.41 -9.96
CA SER A 334 -1.12 -8.39 -10.23
C SER A 334 -1.68 -9.57 -10.99
N MET A 335 -0.81 -10.31 -11.67
CA MET A 335 -1.15 -11.72 -11.92
C MET A 335 -1.50 -12.31 -10.55
N PRO A 336 -2.44 -13.26 -10.47
CA PRO A 336 -2.35 -14.16 -9.35
C PRO A 336 -0.90 -14.68 -9.42
N GLU A 337 -0.10 -14.61 -8.35
CA GLU A 337 1.03 -15.55 -8.22
C GLU A 337 0.53 -16.92 -8.66
N PRO A 338 1.34 -17.88 -9.16
CA PRO A 338 0.86 -19.23 -9.35
C PRO A 338 0.23 -19.71 -8.04
N GLU A 339 -1.07 -19.50 -8.03
CA GLU A 339 -1.99 -19.93 -7.05
C GLU A 339 -2.10 -21.41 -7.36
N PRO A 340 -2.64 -22.17 -6.42
CA PRO A 340 -3.39 -23.36 -6.75
C PRO A 340 -4.54 -23.08 -7.76
N ALA A 341 -4.50 -22.09 -8.66
CA ALA A 341 -5.59 -21.77 -9.59
C ALA A 341 -5.70 -22.75 -10.76
N ASP A 342 -4.62 -23.44 -11.13
CA ASP A 342 -4.73 -24.69 -11.91
C ASP A 342 -5.33 -25.84 -11.08
N ILE A 343 -5.41 -25.69 -9.75
CA ILE A 343 -6.15 -26.59 -8.83
C ILE A 343 -7.60 -26.09 -8.62
N TYR A 344 -7.88 -24.78 -8.55
CA TYR A 344 -9.22 -24.23 -8.30
C TYR A 344 -10.20 -24.43 -9.46
N LEU A 345 -9.72 -24.45 -10.70
CA LEU A 345 -10.58 -24.77 -11.86
C LEU A 345 -10.92 -26.27 -11.96
N LEU A 346 -10.17 -27.15 -11.30
CA LEU A 346 -10.50 -28.57 -11.14
C LEU A 346 -11.44 -28.82 -9.95
N CYS A 347 -11.30 -28.07 -8.85
CA CYS A 347 -12.08 -28.31 -7.63
C CYS A 347 -13.45 -27.60 -7.56
N GLY A 348 -13.63 -26.48 -8.27
CA GLY A 348 -14.89 -25.71 -8.22
C GLY A 348 -16.01 -26.25 -9.11
N ARG A 349 -15.68 -27.03 -10.16
CA ARG A 349 -16.65 -27.55 -11.13
C ARG A 349 -16.96 -29.04 -10.97
N PHE A 350 -16.13 -29.79 -10.24
CA PHE A 350 -16.35 -31.19 -9.96
C PHE A 350 -16.41 -31.39 -8.44
N ASN A 351 -17.51 -31.97 -8.00
CA ASN A 351 -17.83 -32.34 -6.62
C ASN A 351 -16.90 -33.48 -6.11
N LEU A 352 -15.58 -33.28 -6.13
CA LEU A 352 -14.51 -34.27 -6.04
C LEU A 352 -13.23 -33.49 -5.61
N MET A 353 -12.44 -33.74 -4.57
CA MET A 353 -11.95 -34.95 -3.91
C MET A 353 -11.42 -34.59 -2.50
N ASN A 354 -11.12 -35.63 -1.71
CA ASN A 354 -10.38 -35.58 -0.43
C ASN A 354 -9.20 -34.60 -0.44
N VAL A 355 -9.11 -33.81 0.63
CA VAL A 355 -8.03 -32.85 0.96
C VAL A 355 -6.67 -33.54 1.20
N ASP A 356 -6.64 -34.87 1.23
CA ASP A 356 -5.45 -35.69 1.51
C ASP A 356 -4.45 -35.79 0.33
N LEU A 357 -4.69 -35.13 -0.80
CA LEU A 357 -3.85 -35.24 -2.01
C LEU A 357 -3.17 -33.95 -2.47
N LEU A 358 -3.20 -32.86 -1.69
CA LEU A 358 -2.47 -31.63 -2.04
C LEU A 358 -1.11 -31.51 -1.31
N PRO A 359 0.00 -31.20 -2.02
CA PRO A 359 1.35 -31.21 -1.44
C PRO A 359 1.58 -30.18 -0.32
N ASN A 360 0.85 -29.05 -0.32
CA ASN A 360 1.07 -27.95 0.62
C ASN A 360 -0.22 -27.57 1.38
N GLN A 361 -0.56 -28.37 2.39
CA GLN A 361 -1.75 -28.19 3.24
C GLN A 361 -1.80 -26.84 4.00
N ALA A 362 -0.69 -26.12 4.16
CA ALA A 362 -0.65 -24.87 4.93
C ALA A 362 -1.15 -23.64 4.13
N GLN A 363 -0.82 -23.55 2.84
CA GLN A 363 -1.17 -22.40 1.99
C GLN A 363 -2.65 -22.44 1.56
N ALA A 364 -3.17 -23.63 1.23
CA ALA A 364 -4.60 -23.81 0.96
C ALA A 364 -5.46 -23.46 2.19
N ARG A 365 -4.95 -23.74 3.41
CA ARG A 365 -5.60 -23.32 4.66
C ARG A 365 -5.56 -21.80 4.84
N ALA A 366 -4.42 -21.15 4.62
CA ALA A 366 -4.28 -19.70 4.74
C ALA A 366 -5.21 -18.93 3.77
N TYR A 367 -5.30 -19.40 2.53
CA TYR A 367 -6.19 -18.82 1.52
C TYR A 367 -7.68 -19.01 1.84
N ALA A 368 -8.07 -20.21 2.26
CA ALA A 368 -9.43 -20.46 2.72
C ALA A 368 -9.77 -19.59 3.94
N MET A 369 -8.80 -19.34 4.83
CA MET A 369 -8.98 -18.45 5.98
C MET A 369 -9.14 -16.98 5.57
N ASP A 370 -8.44 -16.48 4.55
CA ASP A 370 -8.54 -15.08 4.10
C ASP A 370 -9.82 -14.80 3.29
N ALA A 371 -10.26 -15.75 2.47
CA ALA A 371 -11.56 -15.67 1.80
C ALA A 371 -12.73 -15.69 2.79
N VAL A 372 -12.65 -16.56 3.79
CA VAL A 372 -13.61 -16.59 4.91
C VAL A 372 -13.54 -15.28 5.69
N ARG A 373 -12.34 -14.76 5.97
CA ARG A 373 -12.13 -13.47 6.65
C ARG A 373 -12.82 -12.32 5.91
N THR A 374 -12.60 -12.19 4.61
CA THR A 374 -13.23 -11.14 3.78
C THR A 374 -14.76 -11.22 3.81
N GLN A 375 -15.33 -12.43 3.89
CA GLN A 375 -16.79 -12.61 3.98
C GLN A 375 -17.35 -12.27 5.36
N ILE A 376 -16.63 -12.58 6.44
CA ILE A 376 -17.08 -12.29 7.82
C ILE A 376 -16.77 -10.85 8.27
N GLU A 377 -15.86 -10.13 7.62
CA GLU A 377 -15.59 -8.70 7.88
C GLU A 377 -16.65 -7.76 7.26
N ARG A 378 -17.63 -8.30 6.52
CA ARG A 378 -18.75 -7.50 6.01
C ARG A 378 -19.58 -6.92 7.15
N VAL A 379 -19.90 -5.63 7.04
CA VAL A 379 -20.68 -4.89 8.06
C VAL A 379 -22.18 -5.06 7.83
N VAL A 380 -22.90 -5.35 8.92
CA VAL A 380 -24.37 -5.42 8.97
C VAL A 380 -24.96 -4.30 9.85
N GLY A 381 -26.19 -3.86 9.53
CA GLY A 381 -26.90 -2.77 10.21
C GLY A 381 -26.31 -1.39 9.94
N LYS A 382 -26.49 -0.83 8.73
CA LYS A 382 -25.79 0.39 8.28
C LYS A 382 -26.46 1.67 8.79
N ARG A 383 -25.72 2.77 8.93
CA ARG A 383 -26.32 4.11 8.86
C ARG A 383 -26.84 4.40 7.47
N LYS A 384 -28.02 5.03 7.43
CA LYS A 384 -28.52 5.66 6.21
C LYS A 384 -27.70 6.93 5.91
N PRO A 385 -27.66 7.40 4.64
CA PRO A 385 -26.94 8.62 4.26
C PRO A 385 -27.38 9.89 5.02
N ASP A 386 -28.59 9.88 5.60
CA ASP A 386 -29.15 10.97 6.40
C ASP A 386 -28.72 10.94 7.89
N GLY A 387 -27.86 9.99 8.28
CA GLY A 387 -27.36 9.83 9.64
C GLY A 387 -28.26 9.01 10.57
N THR A 388 -29.44 8.57 10.11
CA THR A 388 -30.34 7.69 10.89
C THR A 388 -29.83 6.24 10.90
N GLU A 389 -29.95 5.57 12.04
CA GLU A 389 -29.52 4.17 12.21
C GLU A 389 -30.52 3.21 11.56
N ASP A 390 -30.04 2.26 10.73
CA ASP A 390 -30.81 1.14 10.19
C ASP A 390 -30.24 -0.20 10.70
N PRO A 391 -30.44 -0.52 11.98
CA PRO A 391 -29.81 -1.69 12.58
C PRO A 391 -30.43 -2.98 12.06
N LEU A 392 -29.64 -4.05 11.99
CA LEU A 392 -30.14 -5.39 11.71
C LEU A 392 -30.82 -5.93 12.97
N VAL A 393 -32.14 -6.12 12.90
CA VAL A 393 -32.96 -6.60 14.01
C VAL A 393 -33.49 -7.99 13.71
N TYR A 394 -33.36 -8.91 14.67
CA TYR A 394 -34.13 -10.15 14.68
C TYR A 394 -35.02 -10.23 15.93
N GLU A 395 -36.23 -10.74 15.76
CA GLU A 395 -37.22 -10.90 16.83
C GLU A 395 -37.72 -12.35 16.88
N ASN A 396 -37.96 -12.84 18.10
CA ASN A 396 -38.50 -14.19 18.36
C ASN A 396 -37.80 -15.30 17.56
N ILE A 397 -36.46 -15.32 17.61
CA ILE A 397 -35.63 -16.19 16.77
C ILE A 397 -34.71 -17.07 17.62
N SER A 398 -34.52 -18.33 17.20
CA SER A 398 -33.56 -19.24 17.84
C SER A 398 -32.12 -18.82 17.54
N PHE A 399 -31.19 -19.11 18.44
CA PHE A 399 -29.76 -18.91 18.23
C PHE A 399 -29.26 -19.46 16.89
N LYS A 400 -29.62 -20.70 16.57
CA LYS A 400 -29.21 -21.40 15.34
C LYS A 400 -29.62 -20.62 14.08
N ASN A 401 -30.86 -20.13 14.05
CA ASN A 401 -31.37 -19.38 12.91
C ASN A 401 -30.72 -18.00 12.76
N VAL A 402 -30.38 -17.31 13.86
CA VAL A 402 -29.61 -16.04 13.79
C VAL A 402 -28.26 -16.28 13.13
N VAL A 403 -27.53 -17.30 13.59
CA VAL A 403 -26.22 -17.68 13.06
C VAL A 403 -26.30 -18.08 11.58
N GLN A 404 -27.29 -18.91 11.22
CA GLN A 404 -27.50 -19.33 9.84
C GLN A 404 -27.83 -18.15 8.92
N ASN A 405 -28.70 -17.22 9.36
CA ASN A 405 -29.05 -16.05 8.55
C ASN A 405 -27.85 -15.13 8.34
N LEU A 406 -27.07 -14.83 9.40
CA LEU A 406 -25.85 -14.03 9.29
C LEU A 406 -24.85 -14.63 8.29
N LEU A 407 -24.58 -15.93 8.37
CA LEU A 407 -23.61 -16.58 7.50
C LEU A 407 -24.12 -16.80 6.07
N THR A 408 -25.38 -17.20 5.90
CA THR A 408 -25.92 -17.47 4.55
C THR A 408 -26.30 -16.20 3.80
N GLN A 409 -27.18 -15.38 4.37
CA GLN A 409 -27.76 -14.22 3.71
C GLN A 409 -26.77 -13.06 3.59
N TYR A 410 -25.95 -12.83 4.62
CA TYR A 410 -25.03 -11.69 4.66
C TYR A 410 -23.57 -12.11 4.37
N GLY A 411 -23.15 -13.28 4.87
CA GLY A 411 -21.83 -13.85 4.61
C GLY A 411 -21.69 -14.54 3.25
N GLY A 412 -22.80 -14.92 2.60
CA GLY A 412 -22.80 -15.62 1.31
C GLY A 412 -22.37 -17.09 1.37
N PHE A 413 -22.35 -17.70 2.55
CA PHE A 413 -22.04 -19.12 2.71
C PHE A 413 -23.23 -19.99 2.31
N PRO A 414 -23.03 -21.10 1.57
CA PRO A 414 -24.12 -22.03 1.29
C PRO A 414 -24.53 -22.76 2.57
N SER A 415 -25.83 -23.01 2.76
CA SER A 415 -26.36 -23.69 3.94
C SER A 415 -25.75 -25.08 4.16
N THR A 416 -25.32 -25.75 3.09
CA THR A 416 -24.64 -27.05 3.11
C THR A 416 -23.25 -27.02 3.76
N SER A 417 -22.64 -25.84 3.88
CA SER A 417 -21.34 -25.63 4.52
C SER A 417 -21.43 -25.28 6.01
N LEU A 418 -22.65 -25.17 6.56
CA LEU A 418 -22.87 -24.78 7.95
C LEU A 418 -23.30 -25.97 8.80
N VAL A 419 -22.62 -26.16 9.95
CA VAL A 419 -23.01 -27.13 10.97
C VAL A 419 -23.10 -26.42 12.32
N VAL A 420 -24.27 -25.87 12.62
CA VAL A 420 -24.52 -25.13 13.86
C VAL A 420 -25.18 -26.07 14.86
N GLU A 421 -24.54 -26.31 16.00
CA GLU A 421 -25.15 -27.05 17.11
C GLU A 421 -26.44 -26.34 17.56
N ASP A 422 -27.51 -27.11 17.68
CA ASP A 422 -28.80 -26.61 18.11
C ASP A 422 -28.81 -26.49 19.63
N ILE A 423 -28.54 -25.30 20.14
CA ILE A 423 -28.62 -25.00 21.57
C ILE A 423 -30.02 -24.45 21.90
N PRO A 424 -30.60 -24.80 23.06
CA PRO A 424 -31.94 -24.37 23.45
C PRO A 424 -31.96 -22.91 23.93
N LEU A 425 -31.48 -21.99 23.07
CA LEU A 425 -31.42 -20.56 23.31
C LEU A 425 -32.27 -19.83 22.27
N THR A 426 -33.19 -18.98 22.74
CA THR A 426 -34.04 -18.14 21.91
C THR A 426 -33.92 -16.69 22.33
N PHE A 427 -33.96 -15.78 21.35
CA PHE A 427 -33.89 -14.35 21.58
C PHE A 427 -35.26 -13.74 21.34
N SER A 428 -35.78 -13.03 22.34
CA SER A 428 -36.97 -12.19 22.15
C SER A 428 -36.67 -11.05 21.17
N ARG A 429 -35.48 -10.45 21.28
CA ARG A 429 -34.97 -9.43 20.36
C ARG A 429 -33.44 -9.37 20.39
N ILE A 430 -32.82 -9.23 19.22
CA ILE A 430 -31.38 -8.98 19.06
C ILE A 430 -31.18 -7.90 17.99
N VAL A 431 -30.22 -7.00 18.22
CA VAL A 431 -29.96 -5.82 17.38
C VAL A 431 -28.47 -5.72 17.12
N PHE A 432 -28.07 -5.64 15.85
CA PHE A 432 -26.71 -5.38 15.41
C PHE A 432 -26.65 -4.03 14.67
N ALA A 433 -25.85 -3.10 15.16
CA ALA A 433 -25.66 -1.78 14.57
C ALA A 433 -24.20 -1.60 14.17
N GLU A 434 -23.94 -1.31 12.90
CA GLU A 434 -22.63 -1.07 12.28
C GLU A 434 -21.54 -2.03 12.76
N THR A 435 -21.85 -3.33 12.76
CA THR A 435 -20.99 -4.36 13.32
C THR A 435 -20.61 -5.37 12.23
N SER A 436 -19.36 -5.86 12.22
CA SER A 436 -18.96 -6.92 11.30
C SER A 436 -19.68 -8.23 11.62
N ILE A 437 -19.84 -9.12 10.63
CA ILE A 437 -20.39 -10.47 10.89
C ILE A 437 -19.50 -11.21 11.89
N ALA A 438 -18.17 -11.04 11.84
CA ALA A 438 -17.22 -11.61 12.79
C ALA A 438 -17.51 -11.18 14.24
N ASP A 439 -17.72 -9.89 14.48
CA ASP A 439 -18.06 -9.35 15.80
C ASP A 439 -19.43 -9.82 16.27
N CYS A 440 -20.41 -9.93 15.36
CA CYS A 440 -21.72 -10.50 15.67
C CYS A 440 -21.58 -11.96 16.12
N LEU A 441 -20.78 -12.76 15.41
CA LEU A 441 -20.52 -14.16 15.74
C LEU A 441 -19.72 -14.31 17.03
N SER A 442 -18.77 -13.42 17.32
CA SER A 442 -18.02 -13.41 18.59
C SER A 442 -18.95 -13.21 19.78
N LYS A 443 -19.85 -12.22 19.73
CA LYS A 443 -20.87 -12.01 20.76
C LYS A 443 -21.82 -13.20 20.90
N LEU A 444 -22.22 -13.81 19.78
CA LEU A 444 -23.04 -15.01 19.79
C LEU A 444 -22.29 -16.22 20.39
N ALA A 445 -20.99 -16.34 20.16
CA ALA A 445 -20.18 -17.40 20.75
C ALA A 445 -20.12 -17.30 22.28
N GLU A 446 -19.97 -16.07 22.80
CA GLU A 446 -20.01 -15.80 24.24
C GLU A 446 -21.36 -16.19 24.85
N VAL A 447 -22.46 -15.75 24.23
CA VAL A 447 -23.82 -16.02 24.73
C VAL A 447 -24.18 -17.51 24.61
N GLY A 448 -23.71 -18.18 23.57
CA GLY A 448 -23.91 -19.61 23.35
C GLY A 448 -22.93 -20.51 24.13
N CYS A 449 -22.04 -19.93 24.94
CA CYS A 449 -20.97 -20.62 25.66
C CYS A 449 -20.20 -21.59 24.75
N GLY A 450 -19.78 -21.13 23.57
CA GLY A 450 -19.21 -21.99 22.53
C GLY A 450 -18.17 -21.30 21.68
N ASP A 451 -17.80 -21.96 20.59
CA ASP A 451 -16.84 -21.44 19.63
C ASP A 451 -17.24 -21.76 18.17
N PHE A 452 -16.82 -20.88 17.27
CA PHE A 452 -16.95 -21.06 15.83
C PHE A 452 -15.64 -21.59 15.26
N LEU A 453 -15.69 -22.78 14.69
CA LEU A 453 -14.55 -23.46 14.12
C LEU A 453 -14.71 -23.56 12.61
N LEU A 454 -13.71 -23.12 11.87
CA LEU A 454 -13.56 -23.44 10.45
C LEU A 454 -12.83 -24.77 10.31
N LYS A 455 -13.51 -25.81 9.82
CA LYS A 455 -12.89 -27.11 9.58
C LYS A 455 -12.10 -27.09 8.27
N ALA A 456 -11.10 -27.97 8.18
CA ALA A 456 -10.32 -28.18 6.95
C ALA A 456 -11.18 -28.54 5.72
N SER A 457 -12.40 -29.04 5.93
CA SER A 457 -13.39 -29.32 4.88
C SER A 457 -14.13 -28.07 4.37
N GLY A 458 -13.76 -26.85 4.80
CA GLY A 458 -14.47 -25.61 4.50
C GLY A 458 -15.81 -25.43 5.24
N LYS A 459 -16.13 -26.32 6.18
CA LYS A 459 -17.37 -26.23 6.97
C LYS A 459 -17.18 -25.33 8.17
N ILE A 460 -18.08 -24.38 8.35
CA ILE A 460 -18.15 -23.54 9.55
C ILE A 460 -19.01 -24.29 10.57
N THR A 461 -18.48 -24.52 11.76
CA THR A 461 -19.19 -25.24 12.81
C THR A 461 -19.23 -24.45 14.09
N PHE A 462 -20.44 -24.30 14.65
CA PHE A 462 -20.60 -23.82 16.03
C PHE A 462 -20.75 -25.01 16.97
N ARG A 463 -20.03 -24.99 18.09
CA ARG A 463 -20.20 -25.96 19.18
C ARG A 463 -20.17 -25.27 20.53
N SER A 464 -21.10 -25.64 21.39
CA SER A 464 -21.09 -25.28 22.80
C SER A 464 -20.02 -26.06 23.57
N PHE A 465 -19.37 -25.39 24.52
CA PHE A 465 -18.49 -26.04 25.48
C PHE A 465 -19.35 -26.82 26.48
N LYS A 466 -19.45 -28.14 26.28
CA LYS A 466 -20.10 -29.00 27.26
C LYS A 466 -19.26 -29.04 28.54
N ALA A 467 -19.88 -28.74 29.68
CA ALA A 467 -19.29 -28.95 30.99
C ALA A 467 -19.13 -30.46 31.23
N VAL A 468 -18.04 -31.04 30.74
CA VAL A 468 -17.65 -32.42 31.03
C VAL A 468 -16.35 -32.37 31.80
N LEU A 469 -16.34 -33.01 32.97
CA LEU A 469 -15.13 -33.22 33.78
C LEU A 469 -14.00 -33.75 32.89
N PRO A 470 -12.78 -33.19 32.96
CA PRO A 470 -11.72 -33.52 32.02
C PRO A 470 -11.35 -35.00 32.15
N THR A 471 -11.66 -35.78 31.12
CA THR A 471 -11.13 -37.14 30.97
C THR A 471 -9.68 -37.02 30.53
N PRO A 472 -8.71 -37.67 31.21
CA PRO A 472 -7.32 -37.65 30.78
C PRO A 472 -7.22 -38.10 29.32
N ARG A 473 -6.66 -37.26 28.45
CA ARG A 473 -6.39 -37.64 27.05
C ARG A 473 -4.91 -37.88 26.85
N THR A 474 -4.57 -39.08 26.44
CA THR A 474 -3.25 -39.43 25.95
C THR A 474 -3.10 -38.92 24.51
N LEU A 475 -2.04 -38.16 24.23
CA LEU A 475 -1.67 -37.75 22.88
C LEU A 475 -1.00 -38.94 22.17
N ASN A 476 -1.75 -39.66 21.35
CA ASN A 476 -1.17 -40.65 20.44
C ASN A 476 -0.53 -39.93 19.25
N ILE A 477 0.79 -39.86 19.23
CA ILE A 477 1.56 -39.21 18.17
C ILE A 477 2.40 -40.27 17.46
N ASN A 478 2.13 -40.48 16.17
CA ASN A 478 2.85 -41.46 15.32
C ASN A 478 4.19 -40.91 14.79
N ARG A 479 4.66 -39.78 15.32
CA ARG A 479 5.94 -39.16 14.96
C ARG A 479 6.64 -38.63 16.20
N GLU A 480 7.95 -38.75 16.16
CA GLU A 480 8.92 -38.34 17.15
C GLU A 480 9.00 -36.80 17.27
N VAL A 481 8.72 -36.25 18.47
CA VAL A 481 8.65 -34.81 18.73
C VAL A 481 10.01 -34.29 19.20
N MET A 482 10.59 -33.29 18.54
CA MET A 482 11.90 -32.73 18.91
C MET A 482 11.81 -31.55 19.87
N SER A 483 10.74 -30.76 19.78
CA SER A 483 10.51 -29.69 20.73
C SER A 483 9.04 -29.43 20.98
N PHE A 484 8.74 -28.91 22.17
CA PHE A 484 7.40 -28.58 22.61
C PHE A 484 7.37 -27.19 23.20
N THR A 485 6.51 -26.31 22.69
CA THR A 485 6.31 -24.96 23.19
C THR A 485 4.89 -24.75 23.68
N TYR A 486 4.76 -24.42 24.95
CA TYR A 486 3.53 -23.95 25.58
C TYR A 486 3.55 -22.43 25.66
N LYS A 487 2.45 -21.77 25.27
CA LYS A 487 2.21 -20.36 25.57
C LYS A 487 0.87 -20.22 26.26
N GLY A 488 0.88 -19.68 27.48
CA GLY A 488 -0.33 -19.46 28.25
C GLY A 488 -0.07 -18.73 29.57
N PRO A 489 -1.13 -18.32 30.28
CA PRO A 489 -1.00 -17.63 31.56
C PRO A 489 -0.33 -18.53 32.60
N ASP A 490 0.56 -17.96 33.40
CA ASP A 490 1.07 -18.60 34.61
C ASP A 490 0.06 -18.48 35.77
N LEU A 491 0.38 -19.03 36.95
CA LEU A 491 -0.46 -18.94 38.15
C LEU A 491 -0.75 -17.49 38.61
N ARG A 492 -0.09 -16.49 38.02
CA ARG A 492 -0.31 -15.06 38.28
C ARG A 492 -1.03 -14.36 37.11
N ASN A 493 -1.61 -15.13 36.19
CA ASN A 493 -2.26 -14.67 34.96
C ASN A 493 -1.33 -13.92 33.98
N ILE A 494 -0.01 -14.11 34.07
CA ILE A 494 0.93 -13.50 33.13
C ILE A 494 1.21 -14.50 32.00
N VAL A 495 0.99 -14.10 30.75
CA VAL A 495 1.24 -14.97 29.60
C VAL A 495 2.74 -15.22 29.45
N ARG A 496 3.16 -16.48 29.59
CA ARG A 496 4.55 -16.91 29.41
C ARG A 496 4.67 -17.99 28.34
N THR A 497 5.85 -18.07 27.74
CA THR A 497 6.22 -19.11 26.79
C THR A 497 7.24 -20.03 27.43
N VAL A 498 6.99 -21.33 27.36
CA VAL A 498 7.89 -22.38 27.86
C VAL A 498 8.18 -23.33 26.71
N THR A 499 9.45 -23.46 26.34
CA THR A 499 9.92 -24.35 25.27
C THR A 499 10.81 -25.44 25.86
N VAL A 500 10.56 -26.69 25.47
CA VAL A 500 11.31 -27.88 25.84
C VAL A 500 11.89 -28.47 24.56
N GLU A 501 13.20 -28.71 24.50
CA GLU A 501 13.89 -29.25 23.33
C GLU A 501 14.66 -30.53 23.70
N GLY A 502 14.50 -31.58 22.88
CA GLY A 502 15.29 -32.80 22.94
C GLY A 502 16.53 -32.65 22.06
N ARG A 503 17.74 -32.77 22.65
CA ARG A 503 18.97 -32.39 21.94
C ARG A 503 19.52 -33.48 21.00
N GLU A 504 19.31 -34.75 21.31
CA GLU A 504 19.86 -35.88 20.53
C GLU A 504 18.90 -37.08 20.37
N ARG A 505 17.72 -37.05 21.02
CA ARG A 505 16.65 -38.03 20.83
C ARG A 505 15.27 -37.35 20.89
N PRO A 506 14.26 -37.93 20.24
CA PRO A 506 12.88 -37.48 20.34
C PRO A 506 12.36 -37.48 21.77
N ILE A 507 11.45 -36.55 22.06
CA ILE A 507 10.58 -36.55 23.23
C ILE A 507 9.57 -37.69 23.05
N PHE A 508 9.90 -38.89 23.54
CA PHE A 508 8.97 -40.01 23.54
C PHE A 508 7.94 -39.83 24.66
N GLY A 509 6.69 -39.64 24.27
CA GLY A 509 5.55 -39.86 25.15
C GLY A 509 4.99 -41.25 24.91
N TYR A 510 5.44 -42.26 25.66
CA TYR A 510 4.60 -43.41 25.95
C TYR A 510 4.93 -44.02 27.31
N SER A 511 3.87 -44.26 28.08
CA SER A 511 3.90 -44.97 29.35
C SER A 511 3.84 -46.47 29.08
N GLU A 512 4.77 -47.23 29.64
CA GLU A 512 4.47 -48.47 30.37
C GLU A 512 5.73 -48.91 31.12
N ARG A 513 5.68 -48.72 32.45
CA ARG A 513 6.67 -49.11 33.47
C ARG A 513 7.96 -48.26 33.58
N GLU A 514 8.36 -48.14 34.84
CA GLU A 514 9.50 -47.40 35.39
C GLU A 514 10.81 -47.63 34.63
N ILE A 515 11.69 -46.60 34.64
CA ILE A 515 13.17 -46.61 34.68
C ILE A 515 13.64 -45.27 34.06
N THR A 516 14.08 -44.29 34.87
CA THR A 516 15.47 -44.04 35.30
C THR A 516 16.49 -43.88 34.14
N GLY A 517 17.18 -42.73 34.12
CA GLY A 517 18.46 -42.55 33.41
C GLY A 517 18.54 -41.43 32.36
N ARG A 518 18.85 -40.21 32.83
CA ARG A 518 19.74 -39.13 32.30
C ARG A 518 19.78 -38.80 30.78
N ASP A 519 19.84 -37.56 30.29
CA ASP A 519 19.90 -36.20 30.83
C ASP A 519 19.59 -35.19 29.65
N TYR A 520 18.76 -34.17 29.88
CA TYR A 520 18.28 -33.03 29.08
C TYR A 520 18.95 -31.71 29.51
N LYS A 521 19.04 -30.68 28.65
CA LYS A 521 19.43 -29.33 29.12
C LYS A 521 18.51 -28.19 28.69
N ILE A 522 17.93 -27.59 29.73
CA ILE A 522 17.23 -26.32 29.83
C ILE A 522 18.25 -25.25 30.23
N LYS A 523 18.26 -24.10 29.55
CA LYS A 523 19.10 -22.94 29.90
C LYS A 523 18.31 -21.98 30.79
N ASN A 524 18.59 -22.03 32.09
CA ASN A 524 18.30 -20.95 33.04
C ASN A 524 19.50 -20.89 34.00
N ASP A 525 20.21 -19.75 33.98
CA ASP A 525 21.56 -19.58 34.52
C ASP A 525 21.64 -19.55 36.06
N LEU A 526 20.59 -19.98 36.77
CA LEU A 526 20.52 -20.03 38.24
C LEU A 526 20.00 -21.35 38.81
N ILE A 527 19.82 -22.40 37.98
CA ILE A 527 19.29 -23.70 38.43
C ILE A 527 20.08 -24.83 37.77
N GLU A 528 21.10 -25.34 38.47
CA GLU A 528 22.16 -26.17 37.89
C GLU A 528 21.88 -27.68 37.78
N THR A 529 20.66 -28.17 38.02
CA THR A 529 20.40 -29.62 37.88
C THR A 529 19.03 -29.93 37.30
N GLU A 530 19.01 -30.90 36.39
CA GLU A 530 17.83 -31.38 35.65
C GLU A 530 16.67 -31.90 36.48
N LEU A 531 16.97 -32.46 37.66
CA LEU A 531 15.96 -33.01 38.55
C LEU A 531 14.92 -31.91 38.88
N VAL A 532 15.40 -30.72 39.21
CA VAL A 532 14.56 -29.57 39.57
C VAL A 532 13.68 -29.13 38.40
N ALA A 533 14.15 -29.19 37.16
CA ALA A 533 13.37 -28.75 36.02
C ALA A 533 12.23 -29.72 35.66
N SER A 534 12.44 -31.04 35.80
CA SER A 534 11.39 -32.04 35.60
C SER A 534 10.35 -32.03 36.73
N GLU A 535 10.80 -31.84 37.98
CA GLU A 535 9.93 -31.62 39.13
C GLU A 535 9.10 -30.35 38.95
N VAL A 536 9.72 -29.26 38.46
CA VAL A 536 9.05 -27.98 38.22
C VAL A 536 8.05 -28.10 37.08
N ALA A 537 8.38 -28.71 35.93
CA ALA A 537 7.47 -28.87 34.81
C ALA A 537 6.26 -29.77 35.15
N ARG A 538 6.50 -30.88 35.87
CA ARG A 538 5.46 -31.78 36.38
C ARG A 538 4.60 -31.11 37.46
N SER A 539 5.22 -30.36 38.37
CA SER A 539 4.53 -29.55 39.40
C SER A 539 3.76 -28.39 38.76
N TYR A 540 4.23 -27.85 37.63
CA TYR A 540 3.52 -26.87 36.83
C TYR A 540 2.25 -27.52 36.26
N LEU A 541 2.40 -28.54 35.40
CA LEU A 541 1.30 -29.19 34.68
C LEU A 541 0.25 -29.82 35.60
N THR A 542 0.66 -30.45 36.71
CA THR A 542 -0.30 -31.03 37.67
C THR A 542 -1.01 -30.00 38.54
N ARG A 543 -0.51 -28.76 38.65
CA ARG A 543 -1.18 -27.65 39.37
C ARG A 543 -2.20 -26.87 38.53
N PHE A 544 -2.27 -27.07 37.20
CA PHE A 544 -3.16 -26.32 36.31
C PHE A 544 -4.43 -27.07 35.89
N SER A 545 -5.14 -27.66 36.87
CA SER A 545 -6.58 -27.88 36.72
C SER A 545 -7.30 -26.52 36.75
N GLY A 546 -7.31 -25.78 35.63
CA GLY A 546 -8.11 -24.55 35.54
C GLY A 546 -7.59 -23.37 34.72
N VAL A 547 -6.64 -23.53 33.79
CA VAL A 547 -6.17 -22.41 32.94
C VAL A 547 -6.49 -22.65 31.46
N THR A 548 -6.96 -21.59 30.79
CA THR A 548 -7.26 -21.53 29.36
C THR A 548 -5.97 -21.64 28.54
N LEU A 549 -5.85 -22.73 27.79
CA LEU A 549 -4.73 -22.96 26.87
C LEU A 549 -4.77 -21.93 25.73
N ILE A 550 -3.76 -21.07 25.60
CA ILE A 550 -3.70 -20.08 24.50
C ILE A 550 -3.12 -20.71 23.24
N SER A 551 -1.97 -21.42 23.32
CA SER A 551 -1.48 -22.21 22.19
C SER A 551 -0.50 -23.31 22.60
N LEU A 552 -0.53 -24.42 21.85
CA LEU A 552 0.43 -25.51 21.92
C LEU A 552 1.09 -25.67 20.53
N ARG A 553 2.43 -25.75 20.45
CA ARG A 553 3.14 -26.09 19.21
C ARG A 553 4.21 -27.15 19.47
N GLY A 554 4.22 -28.19 18.64
CA GLY A 554 5.29 -29.19 18.60
C GLY A 554 6.08 -29.08 17.29
N ALA A 555 7.40 -29.18 17.36
CA ALA A 555 8.24 -29.44 16.18
C ALA A 555 8.50 -30.95 16.10
N PHE A 556 8.18 -31.52 14.94
CA PHE A 556 8.38 -32.95 14.66
C PHE A 556 9.69 -33.13 13.88
N LEU A 557 10.31 -34.31 13.94
CA LEU A 557 11.38 -34.65 12.99
C LEU A 557 10.89 -34.44 11.53
N PRO A 558 11.78 -34.11 10.58
CA PRO A 558 11.42 -33.90 9.17
C PRO A 558 10.48 -34.98 8.61
#